data_AF-A0A6A4H3S9-F1
#
_entry.id   AF-A0A6A4H3S9-F1
#
_cell.length_a   1.000
_cell.length_b   1.000
_cell.length_c   1.000
_cell.angle_alpha   90.00
_cell.angle_beta   90.00
_cell.angle_gamma   90.00
#
_symmetry.space_group_name_H-M   'P 1'
#
loop_
_entity.id
_entity.type
_entity.pdbx_description
1 polymer ?
#
loop_
_entity_poly.entity_id
_entity_poly.type
_entity_poly.pdbx_seq_one_letter_code
_entity_poly.pdbx_strand_id
1 'polypeptide(L)'
;TICLESCMLKFVTLLIMRRVIKWADLRKLIPPSQNGFCKDYRTNNNAFILRCAIEKAKVMGKTLYVATVDITNAFPSTDRATLWLKLKMLGMSGKLFD
;
A
#
# COMPACT_ATOMS: atom_id res chain seq x y z
N THR A 1 12.58 15.35 -2.06
CA THR A 1 12.74 16.21 -0.87
C THR A 1 12.19 15.49 0.34
N ILE A 2 12.95 15.42 1.43
CA ILE A 2 12.45 14.87 2.71
C ILE A 2 11.72 16.00 3.46
N CYS A 3 10.51 15.74 3.95
CA CYS A 3 9.78 16.68 4.80
C CYS A 3 9.92 16.26 6.26
N LEU A 4 10.48 17.13 7.10
CA LEU A 4 10.60 16.90 8.54
C LEU A 4 9.38 17.48 9.26
N GLU A 5 8.58 16.58 9.83
CA GLU A 5 7.45 16.94 10.69
C GLU A 5 7.89 17.13 12.15
N SER A 6 7.19 18.00 12.88
CA SER A 6 7.37 18.13 14.33
C SER A 6 7.00 16.83 15.05
N CYS A 7 7.57 16.59 16.23
CA CYS A 7 7.27 15.40 17.03
C CYS A 7 5.77 15.28 17.33
N MET A 8 5.13 16.41 17.63
CA MET A 8 3.69 16.44 17.90
C MET A 8 2.87 16.07 16.66
N LEU A 9 3.24 16.59 15.48
CA LEU A 9 2.57 16.24 14.23
C LEU A 9 2.71 14.75 13.94
N LYS A 10 3.93 14.19 14.01
CA LYS A 10 4.19 12.75 13.83
C LYS A 10 3.38 11.90 14.79
N PHE A 11 3.24 12.33 16.04
CA PHE A 11 2.47 11.61 17.04
C PHE A 11 0.98 11.57 16.67
N VAL A 12 0.39 12.71 16.32
CA VAL A 12 -1.02 12.78 15.93
C VAL A 12 -1.28 12.00 14.63
N THR A 13 -0.42 12.14 13.62
CA THR A 13 -0.56 11.40 12.35
C THR A 13 -0.41 9.89 12.55
N LEU A 14 0.45 9.45 13.47
CA LEU A 14 0.56 8.03 13.86
C LEU A 14 -0.74 7.49 14.48
N LEU A 15 -1.42 8.28 15.34
CA LEU A 15 -2.71 7.87 15.91
C LEU A 15 -3.79 7.73 14.83
N ILE A 16 -3.83 8.66 13.87
CA ILE A 16 -4.74 8.61 12.72
C ILE A 16 -4.42 7.38 11.86
N MET A 17 -3.15 7.17 11.51
CA MET A 17 -2.69 6.03 10.71
C MET A 17 -3.13 4.70 11.34
N ARG A 18 -2.94 4.52 12.66
CA ARG A 18 -3.36 3.29 13.36
C ARG A 18 -4.87 3.04 13.27
N ARG A 19 -5.68 4.10 13.34
CA ARG A 19 -7.14 3.99 13.18
C ARG A 19 -7.53 3.59 11.76
N VAL A 20 -6.90 4.20 10.75
CA VAL A 20 -7.14 3.89 9.33
C VAL A 20 -6.73 2.46 9.00
N ILE A 21 -5.57 2.01 9.46
CA ILE A 21 -5.11 0.62 9.26
C ILE A 21 -6.09 -0.37 9.89
N LYS A 22 -6.48 -0.16 11.15
CA LYS A 22 -7.46 -1.03 11.82
C LYS A 22 -8.78 -1.10 11.05
N TRP A 23 -9.27 0.02 10.54
CA TRP A 23 -10.48 0.06 9.71
C TRP A 23 -10.31 -0.72 8.40
N ALA A 24 -9.18 -0.54 7.71
CA ALA A 24 -8.90 -1.22 6.45
C ALA A 24 -8.75 -2.74 6.64
N ASP A 25 -8.10 -3.17 7.72
CA ASP A 25 -7.91 -4.58 8.06
C ASP A 25 -9.24 -5.27 8.41
N LEU A 26 -10.07 -4.65 9.25
CA LEU A 26 -11.40 -5.17 9.62
C LEU A 26 -12.30 -5.38 8.41
N ARG A 27 -12.16 -4.53 7.39
CA ARG A 27 -12.91 -4.60 6.12
C ARG A 27 -12.18 -5.37 5.02
N LYS A 28 -10.98 -5.90 5.28
CA LYS A 28 -10.15 -6.64 4.32
C LYS A 28 -9.93 -5.89 3.00
N LEU A 29 -9.71 -4.57 3.09
CA LEU A 29 -9.59 -3.70 1.90
C LEU A 29 -8.23 -3.82 1.19
N ILE A 30 -7.20 -4.27 1.91
CA ILE A 30 -5.86 -4.43 1.35
C ILE A 30 -5.73 -5.84 0.78
N PRO A 31 -5.43 -6.00 -0.52
CA PRO A 31 -5.30 -7.32 -1.12
C PRO A 31 -4.05 -8.04 -0.60
N PRO A 32 -4.06 -9.38 -0.52
CA PRO A 32 -2.92 -10.16 -0.01
C PRO A 32 -1.67 -10.07 -0.89
N SER A 33 -1.80 -9.60 -2.14
CA SER A 33 -0.69 -9.34 -3.04
C SER A 33 0.10 -8.07 -2.69
N GLN A 34 -0.49 -7.15 -1.92
CA GLN A 34 0.19 -5.93 -1.50
C GLN A 34 1.15 -6.22 -0.34
N ASN A 35 2.43 -5.90 -0.56
CA ASN A 35 3.49 -6.12 0.42
C ASN A 35 3.99 -4.80 1.04
N GLY A 36 4.10 -3.74 0.24
CA GLY A 36 4.66 -2.47 0.67
C GLY A 36 3.80 -1.82 1.76
N PHE A 37 4.46 -1.31 2.81
CA PHE A 37 3.82 -0.63 3.95
C PHE A 37 2.77 -1.46 4.71
N CYS A 38 2.73 -2.78 4.50
CA CYS A 38 1.86 -3.69 5.23
C CYS A 38 2.58 -4.27 6.44
N LYS A 39 1.89 -4.31 7.58
CA LYS A 39 2.41 -4.90 8.82
C LYS A 39 2.74 -6.37 8.56
N ASP A 40 3.86 -6.84 9.12
CA ASP A 40 4.34 -8.23 9.05
C ASP A 40 4.83 -8.67 7.64
N TYR A 41 4.76 -7.81 6.63
CA TYR A 41 5.37 -8.03 5.32
C TYR A 41 6.80 -7.46 5.24
N ARG A 42 7.60 -8.02 4.32
CA ARG A 42 9.02 -7.70 4.12
C ARG A 42 9.30 -7.55 2.63
N THR A 43 10.35 -6.82 2.29
CA THR A 43 10.74 -6.56 0.88
C THR A 43 11.17 -7.83 0.15
N ASN A 44 11.72 -8.82 0.86
CA ASN A 44 12.15 -10.11 0.30
C ASN A 44 10.97 -10.99 -0.16
N ASN A 45 9.75 -10.77 0.34
CA ASN A 45 8.58 -11.56 -0.04
C ASN A 45 8.32 -11.50 -1.56
N ASN A 46 8.33 -10.30 -2.14
CA ASN A 46 8.09 -10.12 -3.58
C ASN A 46 9.20 -10.73 -4.43
N ALA A 47 10.46 -10.61 -4.00
CA ALA A 47 11.59 -11.23 -4.69
C ALA A 47 11.48 -12.76 -4.66
N PHE A 48 11.07 -13.33 -3.54
CA PHE A 48 10.81 -14.76 -3.40
C PHE A 48 9.65 -15.22 -4.30
N ILE A 49 8.53 -14.50 -4.31
CA ILE A 49 7.38 -14.80 -5.19
C ILE A 49 7.80 -14.80 -6.66
N LEU A 50 8.55 -13.78 -7.10
CA LEU A 50 9.08 -13.72 -8.46
C LEU A 50 10.01 -14.89 -8.76
N ARG A 51 10.90 -15.25 -7.84
CA ARG A 51 11.77 -16.42 -8.00
C ARG A 51 10.97 -17.71 -8.18
N CYS A 52 9.96 -17.94 -7.35
CA CYS A 52 9.07 -19.10 -7.47
C CYS A 52 8.34 -19.12 -8.82
N ALA A 53 7.86 -17.97 -9.31
CA ALA A 53 7.21 -17.88 -10.61
C ALA A 53 8.18 -18.23 -11.76
N ILE A 54 9.43 -17.76 -11.69
CA ILE A 54 10.48 -18.09 -12.66
C ILE A 54 10.77 -19.59 -12.68
N GLU A 55 10.97 -20.21 -11.51
CA GLU A 55 11.24 -21.65 -11.43
C GLU A 55 10.06 -22.48 -11.95
N LYS A 56 8.83 -22.09 -11.61
CA LYS A 56 7.63 -22.76 -12.12
C LYS A 56 7.53 -22.67 -13.65
N ALA A 57 7.78 -21.51 -14.22
CA ALA A 57 7.74 -21.32 -15.67
C ALA A 57 8.79 -22.19 -16.39
N LYS A 58 10.02 -22.26 -15.85
CA LYS A 58 11.08 -23.14 -16.36
C LYS A 58 10.67 -24.61 -16.36
N VAL A 59 10.14 -25.12 -15.24
CA VAL A 59 9.69 -26.52 -15.12
C VAL A 59 8.57 -26.82 -16.12
N MET A 60 7.68 -25.86 -16.37
CA MET A 60 6.58 -26.01 -17.33
C MET A 60 7.00 -25.82 -18.79
N GLY A 61 8.26 -25.45 -19.07
CA GLY A 61 8.71 -25.11 -20.42
C GLY A 61 8.00 -23.87 -21.01
N LYS A 62 7.53 -22.95 -20.16
CA LYS A 62 6.80 -21.74 -20.57
C LYS A 62 7.64 -20.48 -20.34
N THR A 63 7.46 -19.50 -21.21
CA THR A 63 8.03 -18.16 -21.02
C THR A 63 7.22 -17.38 -19.99
N LEU A 64 7.90 -16.81 -18.98
CA LEU A 64 7.30 -15.87 -18.04
C LEU A 64 7.57 -14.44 -18.51
N TYR A 65 6.50 -13.69 -18.78
CA TYR A 65 6.58 -12.26 -19.08
C TYR A 65 6.38 -11.45 -17.79
N VAL A 66 7.25 -10.46 -17.55
CA VAL A 66 7.23 -9.63 -16.34
C VAL A 66 7.30 -8.16 -16.76
N ALA A 67 6.46 -7.32 -16.15
CA ALA A 67 6.52 -5.88 -16.30
C ALA A 67 6.86 -5.24 -14.95
N THR A 68 7.84 -4.35 -14.94
CA THR A 68 8.17 -3.49 -13.81
C THR A 68 7.55 -2.12 -14.05
N VAL A 69 6.51 -1.78 -13.29
CA VAL A 69 5.79 -0.51 -13.40
C VAL A 69 6.09 0.34 -12.17
N ASP A 70 6.47 1.59 -12.39
CA ASP A 70 6.74 2.55 -11.32
C ASP A 70 5.96 3.85 -11.56
N ILE A 71 5.54 4.52 -10.48
CA ILE A 71 4.73 5.74 -10.55
C ILE A 71 5.62 6.94 -10.20
N THR A 72 5.84 7.80 -11.19
CA THR A 72 6.61 9.04 -11.00
C THR A 72 5.99 9.93 -9.92
N ASN A 73 6.79 10.28 -8.91
CA ASN A 73 6.42 11.21 -7.84
C ASN A 73 5.11 10.86 -7.12
N ALA A 74 4.83 9.58 -6.86
CA ALA A 74 3.54 9.11 -6.33
C ALA A 74 2.96 9.95 -5.17
N PHE A 75 3.77 10.37 -4.18
CA PHE A 75 3.26 11.19 -3.07
C PHE A 75 2.87 12.62 -3.50
N PRO A 76 3.75 13.42 -4.15
CA PRO A 76 3.35 14.73 -4.69
C PRO A 76 2.26 14.69 -5.75
N SER A 77 2.23 13.66 -6.60
CA SER A 77 1.34 13.59 -7.77
C SER A 77 -0.04 12.99 -7.48
N THR A 78 -0.28 12.51 -6.25
CA THR A 78 -1.59 11.96 -5.87
C THR A 78 -2.66 13.05 -5.85
N ASP A 79 -3.71 12.89 -6.66
CA ASP A 79 -4.89 13.74 -6.58
C ASP A 79 -5.66 13.51 -5.27
N ARG A 80 -5.66 14.52 -4.41
CA ARG A 80 -6.22 14.41 -3.05
C ARG A 80 -7.74 14.30 -3.08
N ALA A 81 -8.41 14.99 -4.00
CA ALA A 81 -9.87 14.95 -4.09
C ALA A 81 -10.36 13.54 -4.42
N THR A 82 -9.75 12.89 -5.42
CA THR A 82 -10.05 11.51 -5.79
C THR A 82 -9.71 10.52 -4.67
N LEU A 83 -8.59 10.72 -3.96
CA LEU A 83 -8.24 9.87 -2.82
C LEU A 83 -9.32 9.92 -1.73
N TRP A 84 -9.75 11.12 -1.33
CA TRP A 84 -10.80 11.29 -0.32
C TRP A 84 -12.14 10.72 -0.78
N LEU A 85 -12.54 10.96 -2.03
CA LEU A 85 -13.74 10.38 -2.61
C LEU A 85 -13.71 8.85 -2.57
N LYS A 86 -12.58 8.25 -2.96
CA LYS A 86 -12.39 6.79 -2.94
C LYS A 86 -12.51 6.24 -1.52
N LEU A 87 -11.91 6.88 -0.53
CA LEU A 87 -12.02 6.45 0.88
C LEU A 87 -13.47 6.55 1.39
N LYS A 88 -14.19 7.62 1.03
CA LYS A 88 -15.61 7.77 1.35
C LYS A 88 -16.46 6.68 0.69
N MET A 89 -16.22 6.38 -0.58
CA MET A 89 -16.90 5.29 -1.30
C MET A 89 -16.62 3.90 -0.70
N LEU A 90 -15.42 3.67 -0.16
CA LEU A 90 -15.07 2.45 0.59
C LEU A 90 -15.74 2.40 1.99
N GLY A 91 -16.47 3.45 2.38
CA GLY A 91 -17.22 3.55 3.62
C GLY A 91 -16.41 4.04 4.81
N MET A 92 -15.37 4.83 4.57
CA MET A 92 -14.67 5.59 5.62
C MET A 92 -15.54 6.79 6.03
N SER A 93 -15.71 7.00 7.34
CA SER A 93 -16.57 8.06 7.90
C SER A 93 -16.10 8.48 9.29
N GLY A 94 -16.76 9.48 9.89
CA GLY A 94 -16.48 10.01 11.23
C GLY A 94 -15.72 11.33 11.17
N LYS A 95 -15.33 11.85 12.35
CA LYS A 95 -14.73 13.19 12.55
C LYS A 95 -13.45 13.52 11.75
N LEU A 96 -12.90 12.54 11.01
CA LEU A 96 -11.79 12.79 10.08
C LEU A 96 -12.29 13.27 8.70
N PHE A 97 -13.54 12.94 8.35
CA PHE A 97 -14.22 13.28 7.10
C PHE A 97 -15.38 14.25 7.28
N ASP A 98 -16.07 14.15 8.42
CA ASP A 98 -17.20 15.00 8.83
C ASP A 98 -16.70 16.22 9.60
#